data_AF-I2QUP3-F1
#
_entry.id   AF-I2QUP3-F1
#
_cell.length_a   1.000
_cell.length_b   1.000
_cell.length_c   1.000
_cell.angle_alpha   90.00
_cell.angle_beta   90.00
_cell.angle_gamma   90.00
#
_symmetry.space_group_name_H-M   'P 1'
#
loop_
_entity.id
_entity.type
_entity.pdbx_description
1 polymer ?
#
loop_
_entity_poly.entity_id
_entity_poly.type
_entity_poly.pdbx_seq_one_letter_code
_entity_poly.pdbx_strand_id
1 'polypeptide(L)' 'MFGVGGTGGNAVNNMIAAGLQGVDFIVANTDAQALSMSKVERLIQMADGHAARSVKAAGDSGWLGLRD' A
#
# COMPACT_ATOMS: atom_id res chain seq x y z
N MET A 1 -10.88 -1.20 6.23
CA MET A 1 -9.97 -0.26 6.92
C MET A 1 -9.10 0.42 5.86
N PHE A 2 -9.04 1.75 5.85
CA PHE A 2 -8.25 2.52 4.89
C PHE A 2 -7.11 3.25 5.59
N GLY A 3 -5.86 3.00 5.18
CA GLY A 3 -4.69 3.75 5.62
C GLY A 3 -4.23 4.68 4.51
N VAL A 4 -4.12 5.99 4.79
CA VAL A 4 -3.63 6.99 3.82
C VAL A 4 -2.35 7.63 4.36
N GLY A 5 -1.31 7.68 3.52
CA GLY A 5 0.01 8.19 3.91
C GLY A 5 0.79 7.26 4.85
N GLY A 6 2.00 7.68 5.24
CA GLY A 6 2.93 6.85 6.03
C GLY A 6 2.37 6.38 7.38
N THR A 7 1.72 7.27 8.14
CA THR A 7 1.13 6.92 9.44
C THR A 7 -0.07 5.97 9.29
N GLY A 8 -0.89 6.16 8.25
CA GLY A 8 -2.04 5.29 7.96
C GLY A 8 -1.61 3.85 7.62
N GLY A 9 -0.52 3.69 6.88
CA GLY A 9 0.08 2.37 6.60
C GLY A 9 0.53 1.63 7.85
N ASN A 10 1.13 2.34 8.82
CA ASN A 10 1.56 1.75 10.09
C ASN A 10 0.39 1.29 10.97
N ALA A 11 -0.68 2.08 11.04
CA ALA A 11 -1.88 1.69 11.79
C ALA A 11 -2.52 0.41 11.22
N VAL A 12 -2.59 0.31 9.89
CA VAL A 12 -3.09 -0.89 9.21
C VAL A 12 -2.19 -2.10 9.46
N ASN A 13 -0.86 -1.94 9.41
CA ASN A 13 0.08 -3.02 9.71
C ASN A 13 -0.11 -3.57 11.14
N ASN A 14 -0.39 -2.71 12.13
CA ASN A 14 -0.67 -3.14 13.50
C ASN A 14 -2.00 -3.90 13.62
N MET A 15 -3.04 -3.49 12.87
CA MET A 15 -4.32 -4.21 12.86
C MET A 15 -4.20 -5.61 12.25
N ILE A 16 -3.39 -5.76 11.20
CA ILE A 16 -3.05 -7.06 10.61
C ILE A 16 -2.29 -7.92 11.63
N ALA A 17 -1.28 -7.36 12.29
CA ALA A 17 -0.49 -8.07 13.30
C ALA A 17 -1.33 -8.51 14.51
N ALA A 18 -2.35 -7.73 14.88
CA ALA A 18 -3.30 -8.05 15.93
C ALA A 18 -4.33 -9.13 15.52
N GLY A 19 -4.29 -9.61 14.27
CA GLY A 19 -5.18 -10.67 13.79
C GLY A 19 -6.63 -10.22 13.62
N LEU A 20 -6.87 -8.93 13.36
CA LEU A 20 -8.23 -8.42 13.19
C LEU A 20 -8.90 -9.04 11.96
N GLN A 21 -9.98 -9.79 12.19
CA GLN A 21 -10.71 -10.53 11.16
C GLN A 21 -11.94 -9.77 10.65
N GLY A 22 -12.46 -10.18 9.50
CA GLY A 22 -13.70 -9.65 8.92
C GLY A 22 -13.57 -8.25 8.32
N VAL A 23 -12.34 -7.76 8.14
CA VAL A 23 -12.06 -6.44 7.56
C VAL A 23 -11.06 -6.53 6.44
N ASP A 24 -11.37 -5.79 5.38
CA ASP A 24 -10.49 -5.59 4.25
C ASP A 24 -9.51 -4.44 4.51
N PHE A 25 -8.23 -4.66 4.24
CA PHE A 25 -7.19 -3.64 4.39
C PHE A 25 -6.77 -3.09 3.04
N ILE A 26 -6.73 -1.76 2.94
CA ILE A 26 -6.23 -1.03 1.77
C ILE A 26 -5.30 0.08 2.27
N VAL A 27 -4.13 0.22 1.66
CA VAL A 27 -3.19 1.31 1.95
C VAL A 27 -2.93 2.13 0.69
N ALA A 28 -3.06 3.44 0.80
CA ALA A 28 -2.75 4.39 -0.26
C ALA A 28 -1.63 5.34 0.18
N ASN A 29 -0.59 5.52 -0.62
CA ASN A 29 0.51 6.45 -0.32
C ASN A 29 1.11 7.02 -1.60
N THR A 30 1.78 8.17 -1.52
CA THR A 30 2.54 8.72 -2.64
C THR A 30 3.94 8.11 -2.73
N ASP A 31 4.49 7.70 -1.59
CA ASP A 31 5.80 7.07 -1.47
C ASP A 31 5.75 5.57 -1.85
N ALA A 32 6.39 5.24 -2.99
CA ALA A 32 6.53 3.88 -3.50
C ALA A 32 7.31 2.96 -2.54
N GLN A 33 8.34 3.48 -1.86
CA GLN A 33 9.18 2.69 -0.95
C GLN A 33 8.38 2.32 0.30
N ALA A 34 7.56 3.23 0.81
CA ALA A 34 6.66 2.91 1.92
C ALA A 34 5.60 1.86 1.54
N LEU A 35 5.09 1.90 0.30
CA LEU A 35 4.13 0.89 -0.19
C LEU A 35 4.78 -0.49 -0.35
N SER A 36 6.02 -0.56 -0.83
CA SER A 36 6.72 -1.84 -0.99
C SER A 36 7.01 -2.52 0.35
N MET A 37 7.06 -1.77 1.45
CA MET A 37 7.22 -2.32 2.80
C MET A 37 5.89 -2.71 3.48
N SER A 38 4.74 -2.41 2.87
CA SER A 38 3.43 -2.70 3.44
C SER A 38 3.09 -4.19 3.36
N LYS A 39 2.46 -4.73 4.41
CA LYS A 39 2.02 -6.13 4.48
C LYS A 39 0.60 -6.35 3.94
N VAL A 40 0.02 -5.32 3.34
CA VAL A 40 -1.37 -5.28 2.88
C VAL A 40 -1.42 -5.75 1.43
N GLU A 41 -2.41 -6.58 1.11
CA GLU A 41 -2.57 -7.13 -0.24
C GLU A 41 -2.98 -6.06 -1.28
N ARG A 42 -3.80 -5.09 -0.88
CA ARG A 42 -4.29 -4.01 -1.73
C ARG A 42 -3.61 -2.68 -1.44
N LEU A 43 -2.80 -2.24 -2.39
CA LEU A 43 -2.03 -1.01 -2.31
C LEU A 43 -2.39 -0.06 -3.46
N ILE A 44 -2.38 1.23 -3.18
CA ILE A 44 -2.63 2.28 -4.17
C ILE A 44 -1.49 3.29 -4.09
N GLN A 45 -0.76 3.48 -5.19
CA GLN A 45 0.16 4.59 -5.29
C GLN A 45 -0.54 5.81 -5.88
N MET A 46 -0.44 6.93 -5.17
CA MET A 46 -0.93 8.23 -5.62
C MET A 46 0.24 9.04 -6.17
N ALA A 47 0.11 9.62 -7.35
CA ALA A 47 1.11 10.55 -7.90
C ALA A 47 0.49 11.94 -8.04
N ASP A 48 1.30 12.98 -7.95
CA ASP A 48 0.85 14.33 -8.25
C ASP A 48 0.66 14.49 -9.77
N GLY A 49 -0.60 14.51 -10.22
CA GLY A 49 -0.95 14.76 -11.61
C GLY A 49 -1.15 13.52 -12.50
N HIS A 50 -0.89 12.30 -12.02
CA HIS A 50 -1.21 11.07 -12.75
C HIS A 50 -2.30 10.23 -12.03
N ALA A 51 -3.06 9.46 -12.79
CA ALA A 51 -4.11 8.60 -12.27
C ALA A 51 -3.56 7.62 -11.20
N ALA A 52 -4.30 7.47 -10.10
CA ALA A 52 -3.95 6.52 -9.04
C ALA A 52 -3.83 5.10 -9.62
N ARG A 53 -2.73 4.40 -9.29
CA ARG A 53 -2.46 3.05 -9.79
C ARG A 53 -2.52 2.05 -8.65
N SER A 54 -3.27 0.97 -8.85
CA SER A 54 -3.20 -0.20 -7.98
C SER A 54 -1.82 -0.87 -8.13
N VAL A 55 -1.09 -0.98 -7.04
CA VAL A 55 0.19 -1.70 -6.99
C VAL A 55 0.00 -3.03 -6.26
N LYS A 56 0.63 -4.10 -6.75
CA LYS A 56 0.61 -5.40 -6.07
C LYS A 56 1.66 -5.38 -4.95
N ALA A 57 1.33 -6.00 -3.81
CA ALA A 57 2.23 -6.09 -2.66
C ALA A 57 3.61 -6.65 -3.04
N ALA A 58 4.67 -6.15 -2.39
CA ALA A 58 6.03 -6.54 -2.68
C ALA A 58 6.23 -8.04 -2.43
N GLY A 59 6.60 -8.76 -3.50
CA GLY A 59 6.69 -10.22 -3.56
C GLY A 59 6.61 -10.70 -5.01
N ASP A 60 5.90 -9.95 -5.85
CA ASP A 60 5.86 -10.17 -7.29
C ASP A 60 6.94 -9.34 -7.98
N SER A 61 7.73 -9.98 -8.84
CA SER A 61 8.82 -9.42 -9.66
C SER A 61 8.40 -8.33 -10.67
N GLY A 62 7.21 -7.75 -10.51
CA GLY A 62 6.57 -6.79 -11.39
C GLY A 62 6.39 -5.40 -10.78
N TRP A 63 7.33 -4.92 -9.95
CA TRP A 63 7.43 -3.47 -9.69
C TRP A 63 7.85 -2.78 -10.97
N LEU A 64 6.86 -2.48 -11.82
CA LEU A 64 6.97 -1.56 -12.95
C LEU A 64 7.08 -0.13 -12.40
N GLY A 65 8.16 0.14 -11.69
CA GLY A 65 8.73 1.47 -11.63
C GLY A 65 9.10 1.84 -13.07
N LEU A 66 8.45 2.90 -13.54
CA LEU A 66 8.63 3.53 -14.85
C LEU A 66 10.07 3.36 -15.37
N ARG A 67 10.23 2.59 -16.46
CA ARG A 67 11.35 2.80 -17.37
C ARG A 67 10.99 4.05 -18.16
N ASP A 68 11.59 5.17 -17.77
CA ASP A 68 12.07 6.24 -18.64
C ASP A 68 13.38 6.74 -18.03
#